data_AF-A0A5C9EK10-F1
#
_entry.id   AF-A0A5C9EK10-F1
#
_cell.length_a   1.000
_cell.length_b   1.000
_cell.length_c   1.000
_cell.angle_alpha   90.00
_cell.angle_beta   90.00
_cell.angle_gamma   90.00
#
_symmetry.space_group_name_H-M   'P 1'
#
loop_
_entity.id
_entity.type
_entity.pdbx_description
1 polymer ?
#
loop_
_entity_poly.entity_id
_entity_poly.type
_entity_poly.pdbx_seq_one_letter_code
_entity_poly.pdbx_strand_id
1 'polypeptide(L)'
;MFNKSIYERMTRSEKQVAHLLKELGIFWKYEKPVYVQDDDNRPRVWTPDFYLCQFGIYVEVCGSSNFDYEYRRKMYLKNDYQVIFLHLYKDSKKWKNHLFRYVELVMDYRNHKFNEMKRKEN
;
A
#
# COMPACT_ATOMS: atom_id res chain seq x y z
N MET A 1 -27.12 9.71 -13.51
CA MET A 1 -25.66 9.60 -13.34
C MET A 1 -25.27 8.14 -13.53
N PHE A 2 -24.60 7.80 -14.63
CA PHE A 2 -24.04 6.45 -14.78
C PHE A 2 -22.85 6.33 -13.83
N ASN A 3 -22.99 5.48 -12.80
CA ASN A 3 -21.91 5.20 -11.87
C ASN A 3 -20.88 4.34 -12.62
N LYS A 4 -19.88 4.99 -13.22
CA LYS A 4 -18.77 4.30 -13.88
C LYS A 4 -18.15 3.31 -12.90
N SER A 5 -17.87 2.09 -13.36
CA SER A 5 -17.18 1.09 -12.54
C SER A 5 -15.86 1.67 -12.01
N ILE A 6 -15.47 1.33 -10.77
CA ILE A 6 -14.19 1.78 -10.18
C ILE A 6 -13.02 1.43 -11.12
N TYR A 7 -13.10 0.29 -11.81
CA TYR A 7 -12.11 -0.12 -12.80
C TYR A 7 -12.00 0.83 -14.00
N GLU A 8 -13.04 1.58 -14.36
CA GLU A 8 -12.95 2.56 -15.46
C GLU A 8 -12.11 3.79 -15.09
N ARG A 9 -12.00 4.10 -13.79
CA ARG A 9 -11.19 5.21 -13.27
C ARG A 9 -9.71 4.84 -13.14
N MET A 10 -9.39 3.56 -13.04
CA MET A 10 -8.04 3.07 -12.82
C MET A 10 -7.12 3.25 -14.03
N THR A 11 -5.86 3.59 -13.78
CA THR A 11 -4.80 3.51 -14.79
C THR A 11 -4.57 2.06 -15.23
N ARG A 12 -3.87 1.86 -16.36
CA ARG A 12 -3.50 0.51 -16.83
C ARG A 12 -2.68 -0.24 -15.77
N SER A 13 -1.80 0.45 -15.07
CA SER A 13 -0.95 -0.09 -14.01
C SER A 13 -1.78 -0.50 -12.79
N GLU A 14 -2.70 0.35 -12.33
CA GLU A 14 -3.63 0.01 -11.25
C GLU A 14 -4.51 -1.18 -11.59
N LYS A 15 -5.01 -1.28 -12.84
CA LYS A 15 -5.78 -2.45 -13.30
C LYS A 15 -4.99 -3.75 -13.17
N GLN A 16 -3.69 -3.73 -13.52
CA GLN A 16 -2.84 -4.91 -13.38
C GLN A 16 -2.66 -5.34 -11.92
N VAL A 17 -2.48 -4.37 -11.02
CA VAL A 17 -2.39 -4.63 -9.58
C VAL A 17 -3.73 -5.14 -9.05
N ALA A 18 -4.83 -4.48 -9.37
CA ALA A 18 -6.18 -4.89 -8.96
C ALA A 18 -6.54 -6.31 -9.45
N HIS A 19 -6.13 -6.67 -10.67
CA HIS A 19 -6.33 -8.01 -11.21
C HIS A 19 -5.52 -9.05 -10.43
N LEU A 20 -4.23 -8.80 -10.19
CA LEU A 20 -3.40 -9.70 -9.39
C LEU A 20 -3.98 -9.88 -7.97
N LEU A 21 -4.35 -8.79 -7.30
CA LEU A 21 -4.94 -8.86 -5.96
C LEU A 21 -6.22 -9.69 -5.96
N LYS A 22 -7.05 -9.57 -7.01
CA LYS A 22 -8.25 -10.38 -7.18
C LYS A 22 -7.93 -11.86 -7.42
N GLU A 23 -6.96 -12.18 -8.28
CA GLU A 23 -6.49 -13.56 -8.52
C GLU A 23 -5.99 -14.23 -7.22
N LEU A 24 -5.33 -13.46 -6.36
CA LEU A 24 -4.80 -13.93 -5.08
C LEU A 24 -5.85 -13.98 -3.95
N GLY A 25 -7.10 -13.55 -4.20
CA GLY A 25 -8.13 -13.47 -3.16
C GLY A 25 -7.87 -12.42 -2.08
N ILE A 26 -7.07 -11.39 -2.37
CA ILE A 26 -6.76 -10.30 -1.45
C ILE A 26 -7.85 -9.23 -1.56
N PHE A 27 -8.50 -8.89 -0.44
CA PHE A 27 -9.52 -7.85 -0.40
C PHE A 27 -8.87 -6.47 -0.31
N TRP A 28 -9.27 -5.56 -1.19
CA TRP A 28 -8.74 -4.21 -1.24
C TRP A 28 -9.83 -3.15 -1.27
N LYS A 29 -9.50 -1.97 -0.75
CA LYS A 29 -10.28 -0.73 -0.92
C LYS A 29 -9.49 0.21 -1.83
N TYR A 30 -10.14 0.77 -2.84
CA TYR A 30 -9.51 1.71 -3.77
C TYR A 30 -9.59 3.14 -3.25
N GLU A 31 -8.51 3.91 -3.42
CA GLU A 31 -8.40 5.33 -3.05
C GLU A 31 -8.89 5.63 -1.61
N LYS A 32 -8.62 4.72 -0.66
CA LYS A 32 -9.04 4.89 0.74
C LYS A 32 -8.30 6.10 1.34
N PRO A 33 -9.01 7.16 1.79
CA PRO A 33 -8.37 8.34 2.35
C PRO A 33 -7.59 8.01 3.64
N VAL A 34 -6.43 8.64 3.78
CA VAL A 34 -5.58 8.57 4.97
C VAL A 34 -5.16 9.96 5.38
N TYR A 35 -5.15 10.18 6.70
CA TYR A 35 -4.76 11.45 7.28
C TYR A 35 -3.28 11.41 7.63
N VAL A 36 -2.49 12.32 7.07
CA VAL A 36 -1.05 12.43 7.30
C VAL A 36 -0.71 13.84 7.79
N GLN A 37 0.20 13.94 8.75
CA GLN A 37 0.85 15.18 9.12
C GLN A 37 2.16 15.30 8.34
N ASP A 38 2.35 16.44 7.70
CA ASP A 38 3.60 16.72 6.99
C ASP A 38 4.74 17.14 7.93
N ASP A 39 5.84 17.66 7.36
CA ASP A 39 6.98 18.13 8.15
C ASP A 39 6.69 19.39 8.98
N ASP A 40 5.69 20.18 8.60
CA ASP A 40 5.22 21.37 9.34
C ASP A 40 4.07 21.04 10.31
N ASN A 41 3.81 19.76 10.58
CA ASN A 41 2.65 19.25 11.33
C ASN A 41 1.29 19.68 10.73
N ARG A 42 1.26 20.04 9.45
CA ARG A 42 0.02 20.42 8.77
C ARG A 42 -0.74 19.16 8.39
N PRO A 43 -2.06 19.14 8.64
CA PRO A 43 -2.88 18.00 8.29
C PRO A 43 -3.12 17.94 6.79
N ARG A 44 -2.95 16.75 6.21
CA ARG A 44 -3.21 16.46 4.80
C ARG A 44 -4.02 15.17 4.68
N VAL A 45 -4.81 15.09 3.63
CA VAL A 45 -5.50 13.87 3.24
C VAL A 45 -4.84 13.35 1.97
N TRP A 46 -4.30 12.15 2.04
CA TRP A 46 -3.79 11.42 0.88
C TRP A 46 -4.72 10.27 0.54
N THR A 47 -4.66 9.83 -0.71
CA THR A 47 -5.49 8.72 -1.23
C THR A 47 -4.56 7.73 -1.94
N PRO A 48 -3.90 6.83 -1.19
CA PRO A 48 -3.16 5.72 -1.79
C PRO A 48 -4.08 4.85 -2.65
N ASP A 49 -3.52 4.28 -3.73
CA ASP A 49 -4.30 3.57 -4.75
C ASP A 49 -5.07 2.38 -4.17
N PHE A 50 -4.43 1.57 -3.32
CA PHE A 50 -5.10 0.44 -2.67
C PHE A 50 -4.80 0.35 -1.17
N TYR A 51 -5.77 -0.17 -0.42
CA TYR A 51 -5.59 -0.61 0.96
C TYR A 51 -5.92 -2.09 1.09
N LEU A 52 -4.92 -2.92 1.36
CA LEU A 52 -5.05 -4.36 1.54
C LEU A 52 -5.59 -4.63 2.94
N CYS A 53 -6.88 -4.92 3.04
CA CYS A 53 -7.58 -4.91 4.32
C CYS A 53 -7.08 -5.98 5.28
N GLN A 54 -6.79 -7.18 4.79
CA GLN A 54 -6.29 -8.28 5.61
C GLN A 54 -4.91 -7.99 6.21
N PHE A 55 -4.10 -7.20 5.51
CA PHE A 55 -2.71 -6.95 5.89
C PHE A 55 -2.51 -5.54 6.46
N GLY A 56 -3.51 -4.67 6.49
CA GLY A 56 -3.32 -3.28 6.94
C GLY A 56 -2.16 -2.58 6.23
N ILE A 57 -2.02 -2.81 4.92
CA ILE A 57 -0.95 -2.26 4.08
C ILE A 57 -1.59 -1.38 3.00
N TYR A 58 -1.03 -0.20 2.81
CA TYR A 58 -1.33 0.67 1.67
C TYR A 58 -0.42 0.35 0.49
N VAL A 59 -0.93 0.50 -0.73
CA VAL A 59 -0.19 0.26 -1.97
C VAL A 59 -0.30 1.52 -2.82
N GLU A 60 0.84 1.99 -3.29
CA GLU A 60 0.99 3.08 -4.25
C GLU A 60 1.58 2.50 -5.55
N VAL A 61 0.89 2.69 -6.66
CA VAL A 61 1.27 2.21 -7.99
C VAL A 61 2.02 3.31 -8.72
N CYS A 62 3.34 3.18 -8.77
CA CYS A 62 4.22 4.18 -9.34
C CYS A 62 4.19 4.14 -10.88
N GLY A 63 3.46 5.08 -11.49
CA GLY A 63 3.33 5.18 -12.95
C GLY A 63 4.47 5.91 -13.67
N SER A 64 5.31 6.67 -12.96
CA SER A 64 6.43 7.42 -13.55
C SER A 64 7.62 7.49 -12.60
N SER A 65 8.81 7.82 -13.10
CA SER A 65 10.02 8.05 -12.29
C SER A 65 10.15 9.46 -11.72
N ASN A 66 9.33 10.41 -12.17
CA ASN A 66 9.52 11.84 -11.92
C ASN A 66 8.78 12.35 -10.68
N PHE A 67 8.27 11.45 -9.84
CA PHE A 67 7.57 11.78 -8.60
C PHE A 67 8.45 11.44 -7.39
N ASP A 68 8.42 12.27 -6.36
CA ASP A 68 9.19 12.06 -5.14
C ASP A 68 8.52 11.01 -4.23
N TYR A 69 8.73 9.73 -4.58
CA TYR A 69 8.24 8.60 -3.80
C TYR A 69 8.94 8.46 -2.45
N GLU A 70 10.16 8.98 -2.31
CA GLU A 70 10.92 8.90 -1.05
C GLU A 70 10.32 9.84 0.00
N TYR A 71 9.96 11.07 -0.38
CA TYR A 71 9.20 11.96 0.49
C TYR A 71 7.87 11.33 0.91
N ARG A 72 7.11 10.77 -0.04
CA ARG A 72 5.81 10.15 0.25
C ARG A 72 5.96 8.95 1.18
N ARG A 73 6.98 8.10 0.97
CA ARG A 73 7.34 6.97 1.85
C ARG A 73 7.67 7.46 3.26
N LYS A 74 8.52 8.48 3.38
CA LYS A 74 8.91 9.07 4.67
C LYS A 74 7.70 9.56 5.44
N MET A 75 6.78 10.26 4.77
CA MET A 75 5.57 10.79 5.41
C MET A 75 4.63 9.67 5.88
N TYR A 76 4.43 8.62 5.08
CA TYR A 76 3.64 7.47 5.54
C TYR A 76 4.23 6.81 6.78
N LEU A 77 5.54 6.56 6.80
CA LEU A 77 6.22 5.94 7.93
C LEU A 77 6.17 6.84 9.19
N LYS A 78 6.34 8.15 9.04
CA LYS A 78 6.20 9.13 10.14
C LYS A 78 4.80 9.10 10.78
N ASN A 79 3.78 8.71 10.01
CA ASN A 79 2.38 8.64 10.44
C ASN A 79 1.92 7.19 10.72
N ASP A 80 2.86 6.26 10.97
CA ASP A 80 2.60 4.86 11.31
C ASP A 80 1.82 4.05 10.24
N TYR A 81 1.87 4.49 8.98
CA TYR A 81 1.28 3.76 7.88
C TYR A 81 2.28 2.83 7.19
N GLN A 82 1.92 1.56 7.08
CA GLN A 82 2.64 0.60 6.25
C GLN A 82 2.26 0.81 4.78
N VAL A 83 3.23 1.17 3.95
CA VAL A 83 3.03 1.44 2.53
C VAL A 83 4.07 0.74 1.66
N ILE A 84 3.63 0.17 0.56
CA ILE A 84 4.48 -0.35 -0.50
C ILE A 84 4.30 0.44 -1.80
N PHE A 85 5.44 0.77 -2.42
CA PHE A 85 5.49 1.44 -3.72
C PHE A 85 5.81 0.42 -4.82
N LEU A 86 4.86 0.21 -5.73
CA LEU A 86 4.97 -0.75 -6.83
C LEU A 86 5.38 -0.04 -8.13
N HIS A 87 6.64 -0.20 -8.52
CA HIS A 87 7.18 0.35 -9.76
C HIS A 87 7.00 -0.62 -10.93
N LEU A 88 5.82 -0.61 -11.55
CA LEU A 88 5.48 -1.54 -12.65
C LEU A 88 6.33 -1.33 -13.92
N TYR A 89 6.88 -0.13 -14.12
CA TYR A 89 7.70 0.21 -15.29
C TYR A 89 9.13 -0.31 -15.22
N LYS A 90 9.65 -0.69 -14.04
CA LYS A 90 11.05 -1.11 -13.88
C LYS A 90 11.29 -2.53 -14.38
N ASP A 91 10.35 -3.45 -14.11
CA ASP A 91 10.38 -4.85 -14.56
C ASP A 91 9.04 -5.54 -14.20
N SER A 92 8.37 -6.10 -15.20
CA SER A 92 7.04 -6.71 -15.09
C SER A 92 6.91 -7.87 -14.09
N LYS A 93 8.00 -8.55 -13.73
CA LYS A 93 7.97 -9.67 -12.75
C LYS A 93 8.48 -9.26 -11.38
N LYS A 94 9.41 -8.30 -11.28
CA LYS A 94 10.00 -7.91 -9.99
C LYS A 94 9.01 -7.23 -9.05
N TRP A 95 8.04 -6.48 -9.56
CA TRP A 95 7.07 -5.79 -8.69
C TRP A 95 6.16 -6.79 -7.94
N LYS A 96 5.81 -7.92 -8.55
CA LYS A 96 5.03 -8.98 -7.89
C LYS A 96 5.82 -9.58 -6.73
N ASN A 97 7.06 -9.96 -6.98
CA ASN A 97 7.95 -10.49 -5.94
C ASN A 97 8.21 -9.45 -4.84
N HIS A 98 8.29 -8.16 -5.19
CA HIS A 98 8.40 -7.08 -4.22
C HIS A 98 7.17 -6.99 -3.32
N LEU A 99 5.95 -7.09 -3.89
CA LEU A 99 4.70 -7.15 -3.13
C LEU A 99 4.71 -8.29 -2.11
N PHE A 100 5.02 -9.52 -2.56
CA PHE A 100 5.04 -10.68 -1.66
C PHE A 100 6.05 -10.55 -0.54
N ARG A 101 7.30 -10.17 -0.85
CA ARG A 101 8.35 -9.98 0.17
C ARG A 101 7.99 -8.91 1.19
N TYR A 102 7.33 -7.84 0.76
CA TYR A 102 6.92 -6.77 1.67
C TYR A 102 5.77 -7.22 2.58
N VAL A 103 4.77 -7.93 2.04
CA VAL A 103 3.68 -8.50 2.85
C VAL A 103 4.23 -9.48 3.88
N GLU A 104 5.12 -10.38 3.46
CA GLU A 104 5.81 -11.33 4.34
C GLU A 104 6.56 -10.62 5.46
N LEU A 105 7.40 -9.62 5.12
CA LEU A 105 8.13 -8.81 6.10
C LEU A 105 7.22 -8.15 7.16
N VAL A 106 6.12 -7.53 6.72
CA VAL A 106 5.17 -6.88 7.63
C VAL A 106 4.48 -7.90 8.53
N MET A 107 4.13 -9.06 8.00
CA MET A 107 3.50 -10.13 8.76
C MET A 107 4.46 -10.75 9.79
N ASP A 108 5.70 -11.01 9.40
CA ASP A 108 6.73 -11.54 10.31
C ASP A 108 7.01 -10.59 11.47
N TYR A 109 7.14 -9.29 11.18
CA TYR A 109 7.31 -8.27 12.22
C TYR A 109 6.13 -8.25 13.20
N ARG A 110 4.89 -8.30 12.70
CA ARG A 110 3.70 -8.30 13.54
C ARG A 110 3.58 -9.55 14.39
N ASN A 111 3.84 -10.71 13.79
CA ASN A 111 3.85 -11.99 14.50
C ASN A 111 4.92 -12.00 15.60
N HIS A 112 6.10 -11.46 15.32
CA HIS A 112 7.17 -11.31 16.31
C HIS A 112 6.71 -10.43 17.48
N LYS A 113 6.16 -9.24 17.21
CA LYS A 113 5.65 -8.32 18.24
C LYS A 113 4.53 -8.94 19.07
N PHE A 114 3.60 -9.66 18.44
CA PHE A 114 2.54 -10.38 19.13
C PHE A 114 3.09 -11.46 20.07
N ASN A 115 4.12 -12.21 19.64
CA ASN A 115 4.76 -13.21 20.49
C ASN A 115 5.55 -12.58 21.65
N GLU A 116 6.17 -11.41 21.46
CA GLU A 116 6.79 -10.65 22.55
C GLU A 116 5.76 -10.24 23.60
N MET A 117 4.57 -9.79 23.17
CA MET A 117 3.49 -9.43 24.09
C MET A 117 3.00 -10.63 24.90
N LYS A 118 2.73 -11.77 24.24
CA LYS A 118 2.31 -13.01 24.92
C LYS A 118 3.29 -13.48 26.00
N ARG A 119 4.60 -13.35 25.74
CA ARG A 119 5.63 -13.74 26.71
C ARG A 119 5.69 -12.86 27.96
N LYS A 120 5.14 -11.63 27.92
CA LYS A 120 5.12 -10.72 29.08
C LYS A 120 3.89 -10.92 29.97
N GLU A 121 2.88 -11.61 29.46
CA GLU A 121 1.63 -11.91 30.17
C GLU A 121 1.70 -13.24 30.95
N ASN A 122 2.57 -14.16 30.50
CA ASN A 122 2.93 -15.39 31.21
C ASN A 122 4.08 -15.15 32.20
#